data_AF-A0A0F8YE76-F1
#
_entry.id   AF-A0A0F8YE76-F1
#
_cell.length_a   1.000
_cell.length_b   1.000
_cell.length_c   1.000
_cell.angle_alpha   90.00
_cell.angle_beta   90.00
_cell.angle_gamma   90.00
#
_symmetry.space_group_name_H-M   'P 1'
#
loop_
_entity.id
_entity.type
_entity.pdbx_description
1 polymer ?
#
loop_
_entity_poly.entity_id
_entity_poly.type
_entity_poly.pdbx_seq_one_letter_code
_entity_poly.pdbx_strand_id
1 'polypeptide(L)'
;HGNTTGRLSGEVLDLVKFYFNASPRKDIDVALSALMKELAKKGYSLNSLPATDSIQIGIRRYNLGKYSNAHHFTALDGNLWLDIVNYSGAEPIRGLIKGDQLHSGHFYPRSNKARWIFYTLNPKNNAVSVVFHTNTQLVNIGVSVPIEVPDSSKLTQSDFQCINARIETSYDVTRLVVQYLVSHEDHVMMPSLPSEELTATQRVGAFVYFWSEVKYNFAFFDQVPDLDWDKILYQYLPEVMRKQTTVEYYRLLQKICALLKDGHTNIYPPGYVKKSFDKPKIKLQNVKRRAIVMNVGKSLEDILPLGSEITAVNGVATKKYLQNKIFPYISSSTDHILWDWGIGDLLKGPGGTEVTITFRTLEGKSDKLKVARNSETQDEKWIWTKKRRWQRSEFKWLEDE
;
A
#
# COMPACT_ATOMS: atom_id res chain seq x y z
N HIS A 1 2.45 12.21 -13.78
CA HIS A 1 2.03 12.67 -12.44
C HIS A 1 0.86 11.85 -11.85
N GLY A 2 0.40 10.75 -12.47
CA GLY A 2 -0.77 10.00 -12.02
C GLY A 2 -0.48 8.91 -11.00
N ASN A 3 -1.30 8.84 -9.95
CA ASN A 3 -1.70 7.75 -9.03
C ASN A 3 -0.75 6.60 -8.61
N THR A 4 0.23 6.15 -9.40
CA THR A 4 1.18 5.10 -9.01
C THR A 4 2.21 5.60 -8.00
N THR A 5 2.70 6.83 -8.19
CA THR A 5 3.67 7.47 -7.29
C THR A 5 3.11 7.82 -5.91
N GLY A 6 1.79 8.06 -5.80
CA GLY A 6 1.12 8.36 -4.52
C GLY A 6 0.83 7.12 -3.65
N ARG A 7 0.89 5.91 -4.22
CA ARG A 7 0.61 4.65 -3.50
C ARG A 7 1.88 3.99 -2.96
N LEU A 8 2.96 4.02 -3.75
CA LEU A 8 4.31 3.61 -3.33
C LEU A 8 4.88 4.52 -2.24
N SER A 9 4.58 5.82 -2.27
CA SER A 9 4.98 6.73 -1.21
C SER A 9 4.39 6.34 0.15
N GLY A 10 3.19 5.75 0.20
CA GLY A 10 2.49 5.36 1.43
C GLY A 10 3.08 4.13 2.12
N GLU A 11 3.33 3.04 1.39
CA GLU A 11 3.88 1.81 2.00
C GLU A 11 5.36 1.98 2.38
N VAL A 12 6.15 2.68 1.55
CA VAL A 12 7.50 3.11 1.92
C VAL A 12 7.45 4.05 3.13
N LEU A 13 6.44 4.93 3.22
CA LEU A 13 6.23 5.83 4.35
C LEU A 13 6.17 5.07 5.66
N ASP A 14 5.36 4.01 5.68
CA ASP A 14 5.04 3.29 6.91
C ASP A 14 6.20 2.43 7.35
N LEU A 15 6.95 1.84 6.41
CA LEU A 15 8.24 1.18 6.71
C LEU A 15 9.25 2.16 7.31
N VAL A 16 9.38 3.36 6.75
CA VAL A 16 10.31 4.37 7.26
C VAL A 16 9.85 4.93 8.60
N LYS A 17 8.54 5.10 8.84
CA LYS A 17 8.00 5.46 10.17
C LYS A 17 8.31 4.38 11.20
N PHE A 18 8.12 3.11 10.83
CA PHE A 18 8.45 1.99 11.70
C PHE A 18 9.93 2.01 12.07
N TYR A 19 10.82 2.16 11.08
CA TYR A 19 12.26 2.31 11.31
C TYR A 19 12.59 3.48 12.25
N PHE A 20 11.89 4.61 12.15
CA PHE A 20 12.08 5.74 13.08
C PHE A 20 11.69 5.43 14.51
N ASN A 21 10.73 4.54 14.73
CA ASN A 21 10.23 4.21 16.08
C ASN A 21 10.91 2.98 16.67
N ALA A 22 11.62 2.21 15.83
CA ALA A 22 12.36 1.03 16.25
C ALA A 22 13.78 1.39 16.72
N SER A 23 14.34 0.51 17.54
CA SER A 23 15.74 0.56 17.97
C SER A 23 16.65 0.07 16.85
N PRO A 24 17.72 0.80 16.50
CA PRO A 24 18.72 0.31 15.55
C PRO A 24 19.38 -0.96 16.09
N ARG A 25 19.71 -1.87 15.18
CA ARG A 25 20.40 -3.09 15.54
C ARG A 25 21.85 -2.80 15.97
N LYS A 26 22.30 -3.42 17.07
CA LYS A 26 23.64 -3.21 17.64
C LYS A 26 24.75 -3.96 16.89
N ASP A 27 24.43 -5.10 16.30
CA ASP A 27 25.33 -5.98 15.54
C ASP A 27 25.20 -5.75 14.02
N ILE A 28 25.45 -4.51 13.58
CA ILE A 28 25.15 -4.09 12.21
C ILE A 28 25.85 -4.93 11.13
N ASP A 29 27.11 -5.33 11.33
CA ASP A 29 27.86 -6.12 10.33
C ASP A 29 27.27 -7.51 10.10
N VAL A 30 26.79 -8.16 11.17
CA VAL A 30 26.09 -9.46 11.10
C VAL A 30 24.76 -9.28 10.37
N ALA A 31 24.04 -8.20 10.70
CA ALA A 31 22.79 -7.84 10.08
C ALA A 31 22.93 -7.58 8.58
N LEU A 32 23.97 -6.84 8.18
CA LEU A 32 24.30 -6.55 6.79
C LEU A 32 24.65 -7.82 6.03
N SER A 33 25.46 -8.70 6.63
CA SER A 33 25.81 -9.98 6.01
C SER A 33 24.57 -10.84 5.73
N ALA A 34 23.61 -10.86 6.66
CA ALA A 34 22.35 -11.58 6.47
C ALA A 34 21.44 -10.88 5.45
N LEU A 35 21.37 -9.54 5.47
CA LEU A 35 20.64 -8.74 4.50
C LEU A 35 21.14 -8.99 3.08
N MET A 36 22.46 -8.99 2.85
CA MET A 36 23.04 -9.23 1.52
C MET A 36 22.69 -10.62 0.99
N LYS A 37 22.71 -11.64 1.84
CA LYS A 37 22.28 -13.00 1.47
C LYS A 37 20.80 -13.02 1.05
N GLU A 38 19.94 -12.33 1.79
CA GLU A 38 18.51 -12.30 1.50
C GLU A 38 18.19 -11.48 0.24
N LEU A 39 18.88 -10.37 0.04
CA LEU A 39 18.81 -9.59 -1.21
C LEU A 39 19.22 -10.44 -2.41
N ALA A 40 20.31 -11.20 -2.31
CA ALA A 40 20.78 -12.10 -3.37
C ALA A 40 19.74 -13.19 -3.71
N LYS A 41 19.07 -13.78 -2.71
CA LYS A 41 17.97 -14.74 -2.95
C LYS A 41 16.80 -14.13 -3.73
N LYS A 42 16.55 -12.83 -3.57
CA LYS A 42 15.52 -12.09 -4.32
C LYS A 42 16.01 -11.54 -5.66
N GLY A 43 17.22 -11.89 -6.09
CA GLY A 43 17.82 -11.45 -7.35
C GLY A 43 18.51 -10.09 -7.28
N TYR A 44 18.72 -9.53 -6.08
CA TYR A 44 19.42 -8.27 -5.87
C TYR A 44 20.84 -8.54 -5.33
N SER A 45 21.77 -8.84 -6.24
CA SER A 45 23.17 -9.05 -5.88
C SER A 45 23.90 -7.72 -5.75
N LEU A 46 24.31 -7.38 -4.52
CA LEU A 46 25.06 -6.17 -4.20
C LEU A 46 26.47 -6.49 -3.75
N ASN A 47 27.44 -5.72 -4.23
CA ASN A 47 28.85 -5.81 -3.85
C ASN A 47 29.23 -4.63 -2.97
N SER A 48 30.05 -4.87 -1.96
CA SER A 48 30.62 -3.80 -1.15
C SER A 48 31.58 -2.96 -1.99
N LEU A 49 31.48 -1.65 -1.86
CA LEU A 49 32.42 -0.68 -2.40
C LEU A 49 33.40 -0.23 -1.31
N PRO A 50 34.59 0.29 -1.69
CA PRO A 50 35.49 0.96 -0.76
C PRO A 50 34.81 2.13 -0.04
N ALA A 51 35.31 2.51 1.13
CA ALA A 51 34.85 3.69 1.84
C ALA A 51 35.04 4.96 0.99
N THR A 52 34.03 5.84 0.98
CA THR A 52 34.08 7.09 0.23
C THR A 52 33.46 8.23 1.03
N ASP A 53 34.01 9.43 0.87
CA ASP A 53 33.49 10.64 1.52
C ASP A 53 32.19 11.18 0.88
N SER A 54 31.60 10.45 -0.07
CA SER A 54 30.39 10.90 -0.77
C SER A 54 29.48 9.75 -1.21
N ILE A 55 28.17 9.99 -1.21
CA ILE A 55 27.16 9.04 -1.68
C ILE A 55 26.39 9.59 -2.87
N GLN A 56 25.82 8.69 -3.67
CA GLN A 56 24.94 9.06 -4.78
C GLN A 56 23.48 9.10 -4.30
N ILE A 57 22.82 10.25 -4.44
CA ILE A 57 21.37 10.40 -4.23
C ILE A 57 20.76 10.92 -5.53
N GLY A 58 19.83 10.14 -6.10
CA GLY A 58 19.40 10.30 -7.48
C GLY A 58 20.61 10.11 -8.42
N ILE A 59 20.93 11.15 -9.19
CA ILE A 59 22.13 11.16 -10.05
C ILE A 59 23.25 12.09 -9.53
N ARG A 60 23.07 12.73 -8.37
CA ARG A 60 24.08 13.64 -7.80
C ARG A 60 24.86 12.94 -6.71
N ARG A 61 26.11 13.36 -6.54
CA ARG A 61 26.95 12.96 -5.42
C ARG A 61 26.92 14.03 -4.34
N TYR A 62 26.84 13.58 -3.10
CA TYR A 62 26.75 14.43 -1.91
C TYR A 62 27.87 14.05 -0.94
N ASN A 63 28.62 15.04 -0.46
CA ASN A 63 29.70 14.82 0.50
C ASN A 63 29.11 14.58 1.90
N LEU A 64 29.49 13.48 2.53
CA LEU A 64 28.93 13.01 3.80
C LEU A 64 29.43 13.77 5.04
N GLY A 65 30.46 14.60 4.91
CA GLY A 65 31.16 15.17 6.04
C GLY A 65 31.90 14.10 6.86
N LYS A 66 32.10 14.36 8.15
CA LYS A 66 32.73 13.38 9.06
C LYS A 66 31.70 12.37 9.54
N TYR A 67 31.98 11.09 9.33
CA TYR A 67 31.17 9.98 9.82
C TYR A 67 32.04 8.98 10.59
N SER A 68 31.41 8.17 11.44
CA SER A 68 32.12 7.16 12.25
C SER A 68 32.33 5.87 11.48
N ASN A 69 31.33 5.47 10.69
CA ASN A 69 31.41 4.28 9.83
C ASN A 69 30.43 4.41 8.67
N ALA A 70 30.76 3.82 7.52
CA ALA A 70 29.87 3.78 6.36
C ALA A 70 30.01 2.44 5.62
N HIS A 71 28.88 1.94 5.14
CA HIS A 71 28.81 0.78 4.28
C HIS A 71 28.19 1.18 2.96
N HIS A 72 28.90 0.92 1.86
CA HIS A 72 28.49 1.26 0.51
C HIS A 72 28.35 0.00 -0.31
N PHE A 73 27.22 -0.16 -0.98
CA PHE A 73 26.92 -1.33 -1.78
C PHE A 73 26.34 -0.93 -3.14
N THR A 74 26.72 -1.66 -4.19
CA THR A 74 26.18 -1.47 -5.55
C THR A 74 26.02 -2.78 -6.29
N ALA A 75 25.00 -2.86 -7.15
CA ALA A 75 24.85 -3.96 -8.10
C ALA A 75 25.91 -3.89 -9.19
N LEU A 76 26.25 -5.04 -9.79
CA LEU A 76 27.26 -5.12 -10.87
C LEU A 76 26.93 -4.22 -12.08
N ASP A 77 25.63 -4.06 -12.36
CA ASP A 77 25.14 -3.22 -13.45
C ASP A 77 25.01 -1.73 -13.06
N GLY A 78 25.31 -1.37 -11.81
CA GLY A 78 25.20 -0.01 -11.27
C GLY A 78 23.76 0.48 -11.10
N ASN A 79 22.74 -0.37 -11.30
CA ASN A 79 21.35 0.07 -11.32
C ASN A 79 20.66 0.06 -9.96
N LEU A 80 21.33 -0.44 -8.91
CA LEU A 80 20.85 -0.45 -7.53
C LEU A 80 22.03 -0.16 -6.62
N TRP A 81 21.84 0.75 -5.67
CA TRP A 81 22.83 1.05 -4.63
C TRP A 81 22.18 1.21 -3.27
N LEU A 82 22.95 0.92 -2.22
CA LEU A 82 22.58 1.03 -0.83
C LEU A 82 23.75 1.61 -0.05
N ASP A 83 23.50 2.72 0.65
CA ASP A 83 24.45 3.32 1.59
C ASP A 83 23.85 3.35 2.99
N ILE A 84 24.65 2.94 3.98
CA ILE A 84 24.30 3.02 5.40
C ILE A 84 25.45 3.72 6.11
N VAL A 85 25.18 4.93 6.60
CA VAL A 85 26.19 5.84 7.16
C VAL A 85 25.85 6.10 8.61
N ASN A 86 26.80 5.80 9.50
CA ASN A 86 26.71 6.00 10.94
C ASN A 86 27.55 7.19 11.38
N TYR A 87 26.97 8.04 12.22
CA TYR A 87 27.58 9.22 12.79
C TYR A 87 27.74 9.06 14.30
N SER A 88 28.79 9.67 14.86
CA SER A 88 29.10 9.65 16.30
C SER A 88 28.14 10.49 17.13
N GLY A 89 27.30 11.31 16.51
CA GLY A 89 26.35 12.20 17.16
C GLY A 89 25.21 12.60 16.23
N ALA A 90 24.36 13.52 16.71
CA ALA A 90 23.24 14.04 15.95
C ALA A 90 23.73 14.97 14.82
N GLU A 91 23.93 14.43 13.63
CA GLU A 91 24.38 15.22 12.47
C GLU A 91 23.20 15.86 11.73
N PRO A 92 23.28 17.17 11.38
CA PRO A 92 22.24 17.83 10.62
C PRO A 92 22.35 17.49 9.13
N ILE A 93 21.77 16.35 8.74
CA ILE A 93 21.62 15.89 7.34
C ILE A 93 20.86 16.90 6.46
N ARG A 94 20.18 17.89 7.07
CA ARG A 94 19.54 19.02 6.37
C ARG A 94 20.49 19.82 5.47
N GLY A 95 21.78 19.86 5.79
CA GLY A 95 22.80 20.51 4.96
C GLY A 95 23.16 19.72 3.69
N LEU A 96 23.12 18.39 3.79
CA LEU A 96 23.38 17.46 2.68
C LEU A 96 22.33 17.58 1.56
N ILE A 97 21.10 17.95 1.90
CA ILE A 97 19.91 17.74 1.05
C ILE A 97 19.32 19.04 0.45
N LYS A 98 20.03 20.18 0.57
CA LYS A 98 19.64 21.41 -0.14
C LYS A 98 20.05 21.32 -1.61
N GLY A 99 19.10 21.10 -2.53
CA GLY A 99 19.40 21.12 -3.96
C GLY A 99 18.18 21.11 -4.87
N ASP A 100 18.41 21.43 -6.16
CA ASP A 100 17.40 21.61 -7.20
C ASP A 100 16.80 20.30 -7.75
N GLN A 101 17.04 19.15 -7.10
CA GLN A 101 16.40 17.90 -7.50
C GLN A 101 14.95 17.88 -7.03
N LEU A 102 14.06 17.35 -7.87
CA LEU A 102 12.68 17.10 -7.46
C LEU A 102 12.68 16.06 -6.35
N HIS A 103 12.12 16.44 -5.21
CA HIS A 103 11.98 15.55 -4.08
C HIS A 103 10.65 15.78 -3.39
N SER A 104 10.14 14.73 -2.76
CA SER A 104 9.08 14.84 -1.76
C SER A 104 9.62 14.31 -0.45
N GLY A 105 9.42 15.05 0.65
CA GLY A 105 10.01 14.66 1.92
C GLY A 105 9.32 15.31 3.11
N HIS A 106 9.56 14.73 4.28
CA HIS A 106 9.04 15.22 5.54
C HIS A 106 10.15 15.22 6.58
N PHE A 107 10.32 16.36 7.25
CA PHE A 107 11.28 16.56 8.32
C PHE A 107 10.51 16.68 9.63
N TYR A 108 10.93 15.93 10.66
CA TYR A 108 10.33 15.95 11.99
C TYR A 108 11.22 16.77 12.93
N PRO A 109 10.92 18.07 13.16
CA PRO A 109 11.85 18.98 13.82
C PRO A 109 12.17 18.59 15.26
N ARG A 110 11.20 18.03 15.97
CA ARG A 110 11.34 17.65 17.39
C ARG A 110 12.24 16.44 17.60
N SER A 111 12.40 15.58 16.60
CA SER A 111 13.18 14.35 16.72
C SER A 111 14.43 14.33 15.84
N ASN A 112 14.66 15.39 15.03
CA ASN A 112 15.71 15.47 14.02
C ASN A 112 15.79 14.22 13.10
N LYS A 113 14.61 13.63 12.82
CA LYS A 113 14.44 12.51 11.88
C LYS A 113 13.85 13.04 10.60
N ALA A 114 14.23 12.48 9.47
CA ALA A 114 13.63 12.89 8.21
C ALA A 114 13.71 11.82 7.14
N ARG A 115 12.86 11.99 6.13
CA ARG A 115 12.82 11.14 4.95
C ARG A 115 12.57 11.97 3.70
N TRP A 116 13.13 11.52 2.60
CA TRP A 116 12.97 12.09 1.29
C TRP A 116 12.93 10.99 0.24
N ILE A 117 12.07 11.18 -0.76
CA ILE A 117 12.11 10.42 -2.00
C ILE A 117 12.54 11.41 -3.07
N PHE A 118 13.70 11.16 -3.66
CA PHE A 118 14.25 11.93 -4.76
C PHE A 118 13.86 11.29 -6.07
N TYR A 119 13.46 12.14 -7.01
CA TYR A 119 13.21 11.80 -8.39
C TYR A 119 14.11 12.68 -9.24
N THR A 120 15.06 12.07 -9.94
CA THR A 120 15.83 12.82 -10.92
C THR A 120 15.49 12.37 -12.32
N LEU A 121 15.06 13.34 -13.13
CA LEU A 121 14.81 13.18 -14.55
C LEU A 121 15.96 13.87 -15.31
N ASN A 122 16.79 13.10 -16.01
CA ASN A 122 17.85 13.57 -16.89
C ASN A 122 17.77 12.78 -18.20
N PRO A 123 17.93 13.42 -19.37
CA PRO A 123 17.87 12.75 -20.67
C PRO A 123 18.71 11.47 -20.80
N LYS A 124 19.79 11.31 -20.02
CA LYS A 124 20.68 10.15 -20.10
C LYS A 124 20.65 9.21 -18.89
N ASN A 125 20.10 9.65 -17.76
CA ASN A 125 20.18 8.87 -16.52
C ASN A 125 19.06 9.27 -15.54
N ASN A 126 18.01 8.46 -15.46
CA ASN A 126 16.92 8.67 -14.50
C ASN A 126 17.15 7.84 -13.25
N ALA A 127 16.82 8.39 -12.08
CA ALA A 127 17.03 7.71 -10.82
C ALA A 127 15.96 8.06 -9.79
N VAL A 128 15.63 7.08 -8.95
CA VAL A 128 14.82 7.27 -7.75
C VAL A 128 15.66 6.88 -6.54
N SER A 129 15.70 7.73 -5.52
CA SER A 129 16.36 7.41 -4.24
C SER A 129 15.43 7.63 -3.07
N VAL A 130 15.34 6.62 -2.20
CA VAL A 130 14.68 6.68 -0.90
C VAL A 130 15.75 6.92 0.15
N VAL A 131 15.70 8.08 0.79
CA VAL A 131 16.65 8.48 1.83
C VAL A 131 15.89 8.70 3.12
N PHE A 132 16.36 8.13 4.21
CA PHE A 132 15.82 8.38 5.54
C PHE A 132 16.91 8.32 6.59
N HIS A 133 16.72 9.05 7.68
CA HIS A 133 17.70 9.09 8.75
C HIS A 133 17.10 9.24 10.14
N THR A 134 17.86 8.73 11.11
CA THR A 134 17.72 9.04 12.53
C THR A 134 18.75 10.10 12.92
N ASN A 135 18.95 10.31 14.22
CA ASN A 135 20.00 11.21 14.70
C ASN A 135 21.40 10.71 14.33
N THR A 136 21.62 9.40 14.31
CA THR A 136 22.96 8.80 14.21
C THR A 136 23.15 7.94 12.98
N GLN A 137 22.10 7.64 12.21
CA GLN A 137 22.20 6.78 11.03
C GLN A 137 21.43 7.38 9.86
N LEU A 138 22.09 7.43 8.70
CA LEU A 138 21.50 7.72 7.39
C LEU A 138 21.45 6.43 6.58
N VAL A 139 20.32 6.21 5.92
CA VAL A 139 20.12 5.13 4.95
C VAL A 139 19.70 5.74 3.62
N ASN A 140 20.37 5.32 2.55
CA ASN A 140 20.09 5.73 1.17
C ASN A 140 19.96 4.49 0.30
N ILE A 141 18.86 4.38 -0.43
CA ILE A 141 18.60 3.30 -1.36
C ILE A 141 18.24 3.94 -2.69
N GLY A 142 18.99 3.66 -3.75
CA GLY A 142 18.68 4.22 -5.05
C GLY A 142 18.66 3.19 -6.17
N VAL A 143 17.79 3.46 -7.15
CA VAL A 143 17.55 2.61 -8.30
C VAL A 143 17.61 3.46 -9.57
N SER A 144 18.37 2.99 -10.55
CA SER A 144 18.38 3.55 -11.91
C SER A 144 17.10 3.17 -12.64
N VAL A 145 16.52 4.13 -13.34
CA VAL A 145 15.32 3.96 -14.16
C VAL A 145 15.76 4.04 -15.63
N PRO A 146 15.72 2.93 -16.39
CA PRO A 146 16.39 2.81 -17.68
C PRO A 146 15.54 3.39 -18.83
N ILE A 147 14.93 4.57 -18.65
CA ILE A 147 14.15 5.21 -19.71
C ILE A 147 14.60 6.66 -19.84
N GLU A 148 15.10 7.03 -21.02
CA GLU A 148 15.34 8.42 -21.40
C GLU A 148 13.98 9.09 -21.67
N VAL A 149 13.49 9.93 -20.76
CA VAL A 149 12.17 10.58 -20.96
C VAL A 149 12.24 12.08 -20.73
N PRO A 150 12.24 12.89 -21.80
CA PRO A 150 11.89 14.30 -21.69
C PRO A 150 10.37 14.53 -21.69
N ASP A 151 9.55 13.60 -22.19
CA ASP A 151 8.09 13.77 -22.32
C ASP A 151 7.28 12.51 -21.96
N SER A 152 6.53 12.58 -20.86
CA SER A 152 5.65 11.51 -20.37
C SER A 152 4.51 11.11 -21.31
N SER A 153 4.20 11.92 -22.33
CA SER A 153 3.13 11.63 -23.30
C SER A 153 3.51 10.56 -24.34
N LYS A 154 4.80 10.22 -24.44
CA LYS A 154 5.34 9.22 -25.39
C LYS A 154 5.63 7.85 -24.76
N LEU A 155 5.34 7.67 -23.47
CA LEU A 155 5.59 6.42 -22.76
C LEU A 155 4.61 5.33 -23.19
N THR A 156 5.14 4.19 -23.59
CA THR A 156 4.38 2.98 -23.90
C THR A 156 3.94 2.24 -22.63
N GLN A 157 3.02 1.30 -22.75
CA GLN A 157 2.60 0.47 -21.61
C GLN A 157 3.76 -0.39 -21.07
N SER A 158 4.65 -0.88 -21.94
CA SER A 158 5.89 -1.56 -21.55
C SER A 158 6.84 -0.65 -20.77
N ASP A 159 6.92 0.64 -21.13
CA ASP A 159 7.71 1.62 -20.38
C ASP A 159 7.16 1.82 -18.97
N PHE A 160 5.83 1.93 -18.83
CA PHE A 160 5.19 2.00 -17.52
C PHE A 160 5.41 0.74 -16.69
N GLN A 161 5.37 -0.45 -17.31
CA GLN A 161 5.66 -1.70 -16.62
C GLN A 161 7.12 -1.76 -16.15
N CYS A 162 8.07 -1.33 -16.99
CA CYS A 162 9.49 -1.25 -16.64
C CYS A 162 9.76 -0.25 -15.49
N ILE A 163 9.18 0.95 -15.58
CA ILE A 163 9.25 1.96 -14.50
C ILE A 163 8.66 1.40 -13.21
N ASN A 164 7.47 0.80 -13.26
CA ASN A 164 6.84 0.23 -12.08
C ASN A 164 7.68 -0.88 -11.47
N ALA A 165 8.25 -1.78 -12.28
CA ALA A 165 9.14 -2.84 -11.80
C ALA A 165 10.37 -2.27 -11.07
N ARG A 166 10.99 -1.20 -11.60
CA ARG A 166 12.13 -0.53 -10.95
C ARG A 166 11.73 0.17 -9.65
N ILE A 167 10.55 0.78 -9.60
CA ILE A 167 10.06 1.40 -8.37
C ILE A 167 9.70 0.32 -7.33
N GLU A 168 9.12 -0.82 -7.72
CA GLU A 168 8.86 -1.94 -6.81
C GLU A 168 10.16 -2.52 -6.22
N THR A 169 11.26 -2.57 -6.99
CA THR A 169 12.59 -2.89 -6.44
C THR A 169 12.98 -1.95 -5.29
N SER A 170 12.75 -0.64 -5.44
CA SER A 170 13.08 0.31 -4.36
C SER A 170 12.29 0.02 -3.08
N TYR A 171 11.04 -0.42 -3.19
CA TYR A 171 10.21 -0.82 -2.07
C TYR A 171 10.70 -2.11 -1.40
N ASP A 172 10.95 -3.16 -2.19
CA ASP A 172 11.38 -4.45 -1.67
C ASP A 172 12.74 -4.36 -0.95
N VAL A 173 13.68 -3.60 -1.52
CA VAL A 173 14.98 -3.33 -0.91
C VAL A 173 14.80 -2.49 0.36
N THR A 174 14.00 -1.42 0.33
CA THR A 174 13.73 -0.60 1.54
C THR A 174 13.13 -1.44 2.66
N ARG A 175 12.19 -2.31 2.34
CA ARG A 175 11.57 -3.21 3.30
C ARG A 175 12.57 -4.16 3.93
N LEU A 176 13.42 -4.82 3.13
CA LEU A 176 14.47 -5.70 3.64
C LEU A 176 15.49 -4.94 4.48
N VAL A 177 15.93 -3.76 4.03
CA VAL A 177 16.86 -2.92 4.78
C VAL A 177 16.27 -2.56 6.13
N VAL A 178 15.04 -2.04 6.18
CA VAL A 178 14.35 -1.74 7.44
C VAL A 178 14.25 -2.99 8.31
N GLN A 179 13.87 -4.15 7.76
CA GLN A 179 13.80 -5.41 8.50
C GLN A 179 15.13 -5.74 9.15
N TYR A 180 16.23 -5.75 8.40
CA TYR A 180 17.50 -6.21 8.95
C TYR A 180 18.20 -5.17 9.81
N LEU A 181 17.88 -3.88 9.67
CA LEU A 181 18.51 -2.83 10.46
C LEU A 181 17.79 -2.49 11.78
N VAL A 182 16.58 -3.00 12.01
CA VAL A 182 15.90 -2.86 13.31
C VAL A 182 16.24 -4.02 14.26
N SER A 183 16.12 -3.77 15.55
CA SER A 183 16.30 -4.75 16.60
C SER A 183 15.24 -5.86 16.52
N HIS A 184 15.63 -7.12 16.79
CA HIS A 184 14.74 -8.30 16.78
C HIS A 184 13.47 -8.09 17.62
N GLU A 185 13.57 -7.35 18.72
CA GLU A 185 12.48 -7.05 19.65
C GLU A 185 11.40 -6.15 19.03
N ASP A 186 11.79 -5.24 18.12
CA ASP A 186 10.88 -4.32 17.46
C ASP A 186 10.20 -4.94 16.22
N HIS A 187 10.66 -6.10 15.73
CA HIS A 187 10.07 -6.77 14.56
C HIS A 187 8.63 -7.23 14.77
N VAL A 188 8.14 -7.31 16.02
CA VAL A 188 6.73 -7.59 16.31
C VAL A 188 5.82 -6.58 15.61
N MET A 189 6.29 -5.36 15.34
CA MET A 189 5.53 -4.30 14.67
C MET A 189 5.80 -4.18 13.17
N MET A 190 6.62 -5.06 12.58
CA MET A 190 6.90 -5.03 11.14
C MET A 190 5.92 -5.92 10.37
N PRO A 191 5.28 -5.43 9.28
CA PRO A 191 4.58 -6.30 8.36
C PRO A 191 5.59 -7.30 7.76
N SER A 192 5.38 -8.60 8.03
CA SER A 192 6.26 -9.68 7.59
C SER A 192 6.43 -9.72 6.06
N LEU A 193 7.55 -10.30 5.61
CA LEU A 193 7.91 -10.55 4.21
C LEU A 193 6.73 -11.06 3.35
N PRO A 194 6.65 -10.66 2.06
CA PRO A 194 5.81 -11.30 1.07
C PRO A 194 6.44 -12.63 0.68
N SER A 195 5.89 -13.73 1.22
CA SER A 195 5.70 -15.03 0.56
C SER A 195 5.54 -16.19 1.55
N GLU A 196 5.87 -16.00 2.83
CA GLU A 196 5.66 -17.04 3.83
C GLU A 196 4.33 -16.83 4.53
N GLU A 197 3.54 -17.91 4.66
CA GLU A 197 2.38 -17.91 5.55
C GLU A 197 2.86 -17.50 6.94
N LEU A 198 2.18 -16.52 7.55
CA LEU A 198 2.48 -16.12 8.92
C LEU A 198 2.47 -17.36 9.82
N THR A 199 3.47 -17.51 10.67
CA THR A 199 3.44 -18.53 11.72
C THR A 199 2.32 -18.23 12.72
N ALA A 200 1.88 -19.24 13.47
CA ALA A 200 0.86 -19.04 14.52
C ALA A 200 1.30 -17.98 15.54
N THR A 201 2.56 -18.00 15.97
CA THR A 201 3.12 -17.01 16.90
C THR A 201 3.10 -15.60 16.35
N GLN A 202 3.46 -15.40 15.07
CA GLN A 202 3.42 -14.08 14.44
C GLN A 202 1.97 -13.56 14.33
N ARG A 203 1.01 -14.43 13.97
CA ARG A 203 -0.41 -14.06 13.95
C ARG A 203 -0.90 -13.67 15.35
N VAL A 204 -0.57 -14.45 16.37
CA VAL A 204 -0.98 -14.14 17.75
C VAL A 204 -0.36 -12.83 18.22
N GLY A 205 0.96 -12.64 18.04
CA GLY A 205 1.65 -11.42 18.45
C GLY A 205 1.06 -10.16 17.79
N ALA A 206 0.87 -10.19 16.47
CA ALA A 206 0.28 -9.06 15.75
C ALA A 206 -1.18 -8.79 16.15
N PHE A 207 -1.97 -9.83 16.42
CA PHE A 207 -3.35 -9.68 16.90
C PHE A 207 -3.39 -9.06 18.31
N VAL A 208 -2.57 -9.56 19.24
CA VAL A 208 -2.48 -9.02 20.61
C VAL A 208 -2.05 -7.56 20.59
N TYR A 209 -1.10 -7.21 19.73
CA TYR A 209 -0.68 -5.82 19.55
C TYR A 209 -1.80 -4.93 19.02
N PHE A 210 -2.47 -5.34 17.93
CA PHE A 210 -3.63 -4.61 17.43
C PHE A 210 -4.70 -4.44 18.51
N TRP A 211 -5.01 -5.52 19.25
CA TRP A 211 -5.96 -5.48 20.34
C TRP A 211 -5.55 -4.50 21.45
N SER A 212 -4.26 -4.49 21.84
CA SER A 212 -3.76 -3.57 22.88
C SER A 212 -3.76 -2.12 22.41
N GLU A 213 -3.38 -1.86 21.16
CA GLU A 213 -3.42 -0.52 20.57
C GLU A 213 -4.84 0.04 20.59
N VAL A 214 -5.83 -0.77 20.22
CA VAL A 214 -7.23 -0.35 20.32
C VAL A 214 -7.63 -0.14 21.78
N LYS A 215 -7.29 -1.07 22.68
CA LYS A 215 -7.67 -0.97 24.10
C LYS A 215 -7.18 0.32 24.75
N TYR A 216 -5.94 0.74 24.47
CA TYR A 216 -5.31 1.87 25.15
C TYR A 216 -5.39 3.19 24.38
N ASN A 217 -5.54 3.16 23.04
CA ASN A 217 -5.48 4.36 22.20
C ASN A 217 -6.79 4.67 21.46
N PHE A 218 -7.78 3.77 21.41
CA PHE A 218 -9.07 4.06 20.77
C PHE A 218 -9.96 4.90 21.68
N ALA A 219 -10.29 6.11 21.24
CA ALA A 219 -11.01 7.09 22.05
C ALA A 219 -12.54 6.95 22.02
N PHE A 220 -13.10 6.14 21.10
CA PHE A 220 -14.54 6.17 20.75
C PHE A 220 -15.32 4.93 21.22
N PHE A 221 -14.91 4.31 22.33
CA PHE A 221 -15.66 3.16 22.89
C PHE A 221 -17.08 3.53 23.33
N ASP A 222 -17.34 4.80 23.63
CA ASP A 222 -18.67 5.35 23.91
C ASP A 222 -19.65 5.19 22.72
N GLN A 223 -19.14 5.09 21.49
CA GLN A 223 -19.95 4.89 20.28
C GLN A 223 -20.29 3.42 20.02
N VAL A 224 -19.67 2.49 20.76
CA VAL A 224 -19.90 1.04 20.68
C VAL A 224 -20.10 0.46 22.09
N PRO A 225 -21.13 0.92 22.85
CA PRO A 225 -21.28 0.59 24.27
C PRO A 225 -21.51 -0.90 24.54
N ASP A 226 -22.04 -1.63 23.56
CA ASP A 226 -22.27 -3.08 23.67
C ASP A 226 -21.01 -3.92 23.35
N LEU A 227 -19.92 -3.29 22.90
CA LEU A 227 -18.68 -3.98 22.54
C LEU A 227 -17.79 -4.14 23.76
N ASP A 228 -17.79 -5.36 24.32
CA ASP A 228 -16.82 -5.76 25.35
C ASP A 228 -15.48 -6.11 24.67
N TRP A 229 -14.61 -5.09 24.53
CA TRP A 229 -13.32 -5.24 23.86
C TRP A 229 -12.39 -6.23 24.57
N ASP A 230 -12.50 -6.38 25.88
CA ASP A 230 -11.69 -7.32 26.63
C ASP A 230 -12.01 -8.77 26.28
N LYS A 231 -13.29 -9.08 26.04
CA LYS A 231 -13.72 -10.40 25.54
C LYS A 231 -13.26 -10.70 24.12
N ILE A 232 -13.06 -9.68 23.28
CA ILE A 232 -12.64 -9.87 21.87
C ILE A 232 -11.31 -10.62 21.77
N LEU A 233 -10.37 -10.36 22.68
CA LEU A 233 -9.09 -11.08 22.70
C LEU A 233 -9.31 -12.59 22.79
N TYR A 234 -10.04 -13.04 23.82
CA TYR A 234 -10.27 -14.46 24.07
C TYR A 234 -11.20 -15.10 23.04
N GLN A 235 -12.17 -14.35 22.52
CA GLN A 235 -13.09 -14.84 21.48
C GLN A 235 -12.35 -15.17 20.19
N TYR A 236 -11.40 -14.34 19.77
CA TYR A 236 -10.73 -14.48 18.47
C TYR A 236 -9.38 -15.18 18.53
N LEU A 237 -8.79 -15.37 19.72
CA LEU A 237 -7.52 -16.07 19.88
C LEU A 237 -7.51 -17.47 19.21
N PRO A 238 -8.55 -18.32 19.34
CA PRO A 238 -8.58 -19.62 18.65
C PRO A 238 -8.56 -19.48 17.12
N GLU A 239 -9.29 -18.51 16.55
CA GLU A 239 -9.31 -18.26 15.11
C GLU A 239 -7.95 -17.77 14.59
N VAL A 240 -7.26 -16.94 15.39
CA VAL A 240 -5.91 -16.42 15.08
C VAL A 240 -4.85 -17.53 15.11
N MET A 241 -4.96 -18.45 16.08
CA MET A 241 -4.04 -19.59 16.24
C MET A 241 -4.20 -20.65 15.15
N ARG A 242 -5.41 -20.84 14.61
CA ARG A 242 -5.70 -21.81 13.55
C ARG A 242 -4.78 -21.60 12.34
N LYS A 243 -4.40 -22.70 11.67
CA LYS A 243 -3.69 -22.66 10.38
C LYS A 243 -4.58 -21.94 9.35
N GLN A 244 -4.05 -20.85 8.79
CA GLN A 244 -4.73 -20.02 7.80
C GLN A 244 -3.69 -19.28 6.96
N THR A 245 -4.05 -19.00 5.72
CA THR A 245 -3.27 -18.19 4.80
C THR A 245 -3.16 -16.75 5.31
N THR A 246 -2.17 -16.02 4.82
CA THR A 246 -2.02 -14.59 5.17
C THR A 246 -3.24 -13.77 4.73
N VAL A 247 -3.88 -14.13 3.61
CA VAL A 247 -5.13 -13.49 3.15
C VAL A 247 -6.26 -13.68 4.16
N GLU A 248 -6.47 -14.91 4.63
CA GLU A 248 -7.49 -15.21 5.64
C GLU A 248 -7.24 -14.48 6.95
N TYR A 249 -5.98 -14.43 7.40
CA TYR A 249 -5.59 -13.71 8.61
C TYR A 249 -5.89 -12.20 8.53
N TYR A 250 -5.52 -11.53 7.44
CA TYR A 250 -5.85 -10.11 7.28
C TYR A 250 -7.36 -9.86 7.16
N ARG A 251 -8.12 -10.79 6.54
CA ARG A 251 -9.58 -10.72 6.53
C ARG A 251 -10.17 -10.89 7.93
N LEU A 252 -9.59 -11.75 8.76
CA LEU A 252 -9.97 -11.89 10.16
C LEU A 252 -9.72 -10.59 10.94
N LEU A 253 -8.54 -10.00 10.81
CA LEU A 253 -8.23 -8.71 11.46
C LEU A 253 -9.17 -7.59 11.00
N GLN A 254 -9.46 -7.49 9.70
CA GLN A 254 -10.45 -6.53 9.19
C GLN A 254 -11.84 -6.74 9.81
N LYS A 255 -12.25 -8.01 9.97
CA LYS A 255 -13.53 -8.34 10.61
C LYS A 255 -13.58 -7.90 12.07
N ILE A 256 -12.49 -8.12 12.81
CA ILE A 256 -12.39 -7.70 14.22
C ILE A 256 -12.35 -6.17 14.31
N CYS A 257 -11.59 -5.49 13.45
CA CYS A 257 -11.50 -4.04 13.38
C CYS A 257 -12.87 -3.38 13.07
N ALA A 258 -13.66 -3.98 12.18
CA ALA A 258 -14.99 -3.49 11.85
C ALA A 258 -15.98 -3.52 13.04
N LEU A 259 -15.71 -4.29 14.10
CA LEU A 259 -16.51 -4.28 15.34
C LEU A 259 -16.50 -2.90 16.03
N LEU A 260 -15.43 -2.13 15.83
CA LEU A 260 -15.30 -0.77 16.38
C LEU A 260 -16.22 0.24 15.70
N LYS A 261 -16.81 -0.11 14.55
CA LYS A 261 -17.71 0.75 13.77
C LYS A 261 -17.17 2.16 13.54
N ASP A 262 -15.87 2.28 13.28
CA ASP A 262 -15.21 3.56 13.03
C ASP A 262 -14.57 3.61 11.64
N GLY A 263 -14.92 4.61 10.83
CA GLY A 263 -14.39 4.76 9.48
C GLY A 263 -12.91 5.13 9.40
N HIS A 264 -12.32 5.61 10.51
CA HIS A 264 -10.91 6.03 10.57
C HIS A 264 -9.98 4.95 11.12
N THR A 265 -10.53 3.88 11.70
CA THR A 265 -9.79 2.75 12.23
C THR A 265 -9.88 1.56 11.28
N ASN A 266 -8.78 1.24 10.60
CA ASN A 266 -8.76 0.25 9.52
C ASN A 266 -7.53 -0.66 9.58
N ILE A 267 -7.68 -1.88 9.06
CA ILE A 267 -6.58 -2.81 8.80
C ILE A 267 -6.21 -2.79 7.32
N TYR A 268 -4.98 -2.40 7.02
CA TYR A 268 -4.45 -2.36 5.67
C TYR A 268 -3.55 -3.57 5.39
N PRO A 269 -3.99 -4.53 4.56
CA PRO A 269 -3.15 -5.64 4.18
C PRO A 269 -1.96 -5.18 3.31
N PRO A 270 -0.86 -5.95 3.29
CA PRO A 270 0.28 -5.67 2.42
C PRO A 270 -0.11 -5.78 0.93
N GLY A 271 0.67 -5.15 0.06
CA GLY A 271 0.38 -5.06 -1.38
C GLY A 271 0.06 -6.39 -2.06
N TYR A 272 0.77 -7.47 -1.73
CA TYR A 272 0.54 -8.79 -2.33
C TYR A 272 -0.80 -9.42 -1.91
N VAL A 273 -1.24 -9.23 -0.66
CA VAL A 273 -2.59 -9.64 -0.22
C VAL A 273 -3.65 -8.77 -0.89
N LYS A 274 -3.41 -7.47 -1.09
CA LYS A 274 -4.33 -6.62 -1.86
C LYS A 274 -4.47 -7.11 -3.30
N LYS A 275 -3.35 -7.50 -3.94
CA LYS A 275 -3.27 -8.02 -5.33
C LYS A 275 -3.92 -9.40 -5.48
N SER A 276 -4.19 -10.14 -4.40
CA SER A 276 -4.92 -11.42 -4.48
C SER A 276 -6.42 -11.25 -4.69
N PHE A 277 -6.95 -10.02 -4.58
CA PHE A 277 -8.35 -9.71 -4.86
C PHE A 277 -8.48 -8.93 -6.17
N ASP A 278 -9.52 -9.26 -6.93
CA ASP A 278 -9.92 -8.54 -8.13
C ASP A 278 -11.46 -8.47 -8.17
N LYS A 279 -12.01 -7.85 -9.21
CA LYS A 279 -13.43 -7.77 -9.50
C LYS A 279 -13.65 -7.84 -11.01
N PRO A 280 -14.88 -8.11 -11.47
CA PRO A 280 -15.22 -7.95 -12.87
C PRO A 280 -15.14 -6.49 -13.29
N LYS A 281 -15.03 -6.23 -14.60
CA LYS A 281 -15.05 -4.88 -15.16
C LYS A 281 -16.48 -4.30 -15.19
N ILE A 282 -17.08 -4.22 -14.01
CA ILE A 282 -18.42 -3.70 -13.74
C ILE A 282 -18.29 -2.67 -12.62
N LYS A 283 -18.72 -1.44 -12.90
CA LYS A 283 -18.72 -0.35 -11.92
C LYS A 283 -20.13 -0.21 -11.36
N LEU A 284 -20.24 -0.35 -10.04
CA LEU A 284 -21.49 -0.20 -9.32
C LEU A 284 -21.53 1.13 -8.57
N GLN A 285 -22.74 1.65 -8.37
CA GLN A 285 -23.03 2.78 -7.52
C GLN A 285 -24.20 2.44 -6.60
N ASN A 286 -24.08 2.87 -5.35
CA ASN A 286 -25.21 2.84 -4.43
C ASN A 286 -26.22 3.93 -4.79
N VAL A 287 -27.45 3.53 -5.09
CA VAL A 287 -28.59 4.45 -5.25
C VAL A 287 -29.74 3.95 -4.39
N LYS A 288 -29.99 4.62 -3.25
CA LYS A 288 -31.02 4.24 -2.29
C LYS A 288 -30.88 2.76 -1.84
N ARG A 289 -29.66 2.34 -1.49
CA ARG A 289 -29.32 0.96 -1.05
C ARG A 289 -29.51 -0.11 -2.14
N ARG A 290 -29.44 0.29 -3.40
CA ARG A 290 -29.49 -0.61 -4.57
C ARG A 290 -28.18 -0.51 -5.34
N ALA A 291 -27.69 -1.65 -5.80
CA ALA A 291 -26.45 -1.75 -6.56
C ALA A 291 -26.73 -1.52 -8.05
N ILE A 292 -26.54 -0.28 -8.50
CA ILE A 292 -26.84 0.13 -9.88
C ILE A 292 -25.57 0.07 -10.73
N VAL A 293 -25.67 -0.53 -11.92
CA VAL A 293 -24.59 -0.61 -12.90
C VAL A 293 -24.39 0.76 -13.56
N MET A 294 -23.24 1.37 -13.33
CA MET A 294 -22.89 2.69 -13.87
C MET A 294 -21.93 2.63 -15.05
N ASN A 295 -21.16 1.55 -15.18
CA ASN A 295 -20.24 1.34 -16.29
C ASN A 295 -19.91 -0.14 -16.39
N VAL A 296 -19.57 -0.62 -17.58
CA VAL A 296 -19.06 -1.97 -17.80
C VAL A 296 -17.91 -1.93 -18.81
N GLY A 297 -17.14 -3.01 -18.88
CA GLY A 297 -16.19 -3.25 -19.96
C GLY A 297 -16.91 -3.48 -21.29
N LYS A 298 -16.23 -3.18 -22.41
CA LYS A 298 -16.81 -3.21 -23.76
C LYS A 298 -17.47 -4.55 -24.10
N SER A 299 -16.91 -5.68 -23.66
CA SER A 299 -17.49 -7.01 -23.89
C SER A 299 -18.84 -7.26 -23.20
N LEU A 300 -19.20 -6.46 -22.21
CA LEU A 300 -20.45 -6.59 -21.45
C LEU A 300 -21.54 -5.60 -21.87
N GLU A 301 -21.27 -4.72 -22.84
CA GLU A 301 -22.17 -3.62 -23.22
C GLU A 301 -23.56 -4.09 -23.62
N ASP A 302 -23.63 -5.08 -24.51
CA ASP A 302 -24.91 -5.62 -25.02
C ASP A 302 -25.55 -6.65 -24.08
N ILE A 303 -24.83 -7.07 -23.03
CA ILE A 303 -25.25 -8.15 -22.12
C ILE A 303 -25.77 -7.59 -20.80
N LEU A 304 -25.10 -6.57 -20.25
CA LEU A 304 -25.43 -5.93 -18.98
C LEU A 304 -25.68 -4.44 -19.20
N PRO A 305 -26.92 -4.04 -19.56
CA PRO A 305 -27.26 -2.65 -19.81
C PRO A 305 -26.95 -1.76 -18.60
N LEU A 306 -26.44 -0.56 -18.87
CA LEU A 306 -26.23 0.46 -17.84
C LEU A 306 -27.57 0.85 -17.20
N GLY A 307 -27.55 1.15 -15.90
CA GLY A 307 -28.75 1.40 -15.10
C GLY A 307 -29.40 0.13 -14.52
N SER A 308 -28.96 -1.07 -14.95
CA SER A 308 -29.44 -2.32 -14.35
C SER A 308 -29.13 -2.40 -12.85
N GLU A 309 -30.03 -3.02 -12.09
CA GLU A 309 -29.85 -3.28 -10.67
C GLU A 309 -29.35 -4.72 -10.44
N ILE A 310 -28.27 -4.89 -9.68
CA ILE A 310 -27.84 -6.22 -9.21
C ILE A 310 -28.74 -6.63 -8.03
N THR A 311 -29.58 -7.64 -8.24
CA THR A 311 -30.56 -8.13 -7.25
C THR A 311 -30.08 -9.35 -6.47
N ALA A 312 -29.14 -10.13 -7.03
CA ALA A 312 -28.48 -11.22 -6.31
C ALA A 312 -27.03 -11.46 -6.77
N VAL A 313 -26.22 -12.01 -5.87
CA VAL A 313 -24.84 -12.44 -6.11
C VAL A 313 -24.73 -13.90 -5.67
N ASN A 314 -24.30 -14.78 -6.57
CA ASN A 314 -24.23 -16.23 -6.38
C ASN A 314 -25.54 -16.82 -5.85
N GLY A 315 -26.68 -16.35 -6.37
CA GLY A 315 -28.02 -16.77 -5.95
C GLY A 315 -28.49 -16.21 -4.60
N VAL A 316 -27.68 -15.40 -3.91
CA VAL A 316 -28.05 -14.75 -2.64
C VAL A 316 -28.47 -13.32 -2.92
N ALA A 317 -29.63 -12.90 -2.41
CA ALA A 317 -30.12 -11.52 -2.55
C ALA A 317 -29.05 -10.50 -2.13
N THR A 318 -28.86 -9.44 -2.92
CA THR A 318 -27.76 -8.47 -2.78
C THR A 318 -27.61 -7.95 -1.36
N LYS A 319 -28.71 -7.55 -0.70
CA LYS A 319 -28.71 -7.09 0.70
C LYS A 319 -28.18 -8.14 1.67
N LYS A 320 -28.62 -9.40 1.53
CA LYS A 320 -28.18 -10.51 2.38
C LYS A 320 -26.71 -10.86 2.12
N TYR A 321 -26.27 -10.79 0.87
CA TYR A 321 -24.86 -10.99 0.52
C TYR A 321 -23.98 -9.91 1.13
N LEU A 322 -24.37 -8.63 1.03
CA LEU A 322 -23.68 -7.51 1.68
C LEU A 322 -23.56 -7.73 3.19
N GLN A 323 -24.68 -8.00 3.86
CA GLN A 323 -24.74 -8.23 5.31
C GLN A 323 -23.83 -9.39 5.77
N ASN A 324 -23.78 -10.48 5.01
CA ASN A 324 -23.10 -11.70 5.45
C ASN A 324 -21.64 -11.78 4.99
N LYS A 325 -21.29 -11.15 3.87
CA LYS A 325 -19.99 -11.37 3.19
C LYS A 325 -19.16 -10.10 2.98
N ILE A 326 -19.76 -8.91 3.07
CA ILE A 326 -19.08 -7.65 2.75
C ILE A 326 -19.01 -6.72 3.96
N PHE A 327 -20.17 -6.29 4.50
CA PHE A 327 -20.27 -5.39 5.65
C PHE A 327 -19.48 -5.83 6.89
N PRO A 328 -19.36 -7.13 7.22
CA PRO A 328 -18.57 -7.56 8.38
C PRO A 328 -17.08 -7.20 8.31
N TYR A 329 -16.59 -6.71 7.16
CA TYR A 329 -15.18 -6.37 6.94
C TYR A 329 -14.96 -4.88 6.64
N ILE A 330 -15.99 -4.05 6.81
CA ILE A 330 -15.94 -2.60 6.56
C ILE A 330 -16.08 -1.87 7.88
N SER A 331 -15.04 -1.15 8.27
CA SER A 331 -15.12 -0.21 9.39
C SER A 331 -15.80 1.07 8.92
N SER A 332 -16.94 1.40 9.52
CA SER A 332 -17.67 2.63 9.21
C SER A 332 -18.57 3.04 10.37
N SER A 333 -18.59 4.34 10.66
CA SER A 333 -19.45 4.96 11.68
C SER A 333 -20.81 5.39 11.14
N THR A 334 -21.03 5.32 9.82
CA THR A 334 -22.28 5.78 9.21
C THR A 334 -22.80 4.79 8.18
N ASP A 335 -24.12 4.60 8.16
CA ASP A 335 -24.77 3.63 7.28
C ASP A 335 -24.55 3.95 5.79
N HIS A 336 -24.63 5.22 5.38
CA HIS A 336 -24.47 5.58 3.98
C HIS A 336 -23.07 5.22 3.42
N ILE A 337 -22.00 5.44 4.20
CA ILE A 337 -20.63 5.05 3.82
C ILE A 337 -20.52 3.52 3.74
N LEU A 338 -21.07 2.80 4.73
CA LEU A 338 -21.09 1.34 4.72
C LEU A 338 -21.74 0.78 3.45
N TRP A 339 -22.86 1.36 3.03
CA TRP A 339 -23.55 0.98 1.80
C TRP A 339 -22.79 1.36 0.53
N ASP A 340 -22.22 2.56 0.48
CA ASP A 340 -21.43 3.02 -0.67
C ASP A 340 -20.21 2.12 -0.91
N TRP A 341 -19.44 1.87 0.14
CA TRP A 341 -18.26 1.00 0.07
C TRP A 341 -18.66 -0.46 -0.16
N GLY A 342 -19.69 -0.95 0.52
CA GLY A 342 -20.15 -2.32 0.35
C GLY A 342 -20.65 -2.62 -1.06
N ILE A 343 -21.40 -1.69 -1.67
CA ILE A 343 -21.83 -1.83 -3.08
C ILE A 343 -20.63 -1.72 -4.03
N GLY A 344 -19.68 -0.83 -3.75
CA GLY A 344 -18.44 -0.71 -4.55
C GLY A 344 -17.59 -1.99 -4.56
N ASP A 345 -17.59 -2.73 -3.44
CA ASP A 345 -16.88 -4.00 -3.25
C ASP A 345 -17.76 -5.24 -3.47
N LEU A 346 -19.03 -5.09 -3.87
CA LEU A 346 -20.02 -6.19 -3.96
C LEU A 346 -19.52 -7.39 -4.79
N LEU A 347 -18.81 -7.12 -5.89
CA LEU A 347 -18.33 -8.14 -6.82
C LEU A 347 -16.85 -8.51 -6.61
N LYS A 348 -16.19 -7.88 -5.64
CA LYS A 348 -14.78 -8.13 -5.32
C LYS A 348 -14.61 -9.49 -4.64
N GLY A 349 -13.50 -10.16 -4.92
CA GLY A 349 -13.18 -11.48 -4.40
C GLY A 349 -11.82 -11.95 -4.91
N PRO A 350 -11.43 -13.20 -4.67
CA PRO A 350 -10.15 -13.72 -5.15
C PRO A 350 -10.00 -13.57 -6.67
N GLY A 351 -8.87 -13.04 -7.13
CA GLY A 351 -8.61 -12.83 -8.56
C GLY A 351 -8.66 -14.13 -9.36
N GLY A 352 -9.10 -14.05 -10.62
CA GLY A 352 -9.24 -15.21 -11.52
C GLY A 352 -10.45 -16.10 -11.24
N THR A 353 -11.15 -15.92 -10.13
CA THR A 353 -12.40 -16.65 -9.85
C THR A 353 -13.60 -16.03 -10.55
N GLU A 354 -14.71 -16.76 -10.64
CA GLU A 354 -15.94 -16.28 -11.26
C GLU A 354 -16.99 -15.86 -10.21
N VAL A 355 -17.92 -15.01 -10.64
CA VAL A 355 -19.10 -14.61 -9.86
C VAL A 355 -20.32 -14.61 -10.77
N THR A 356 -21.43 -15.13 -10.26
CA THR A 356 -22.72 -15.08 -10.93
C THR A 356 -23.55 -13.95 -10.34
N ILE A 357 -23.97 -13.02 -11.16
CA ILE A 357 -24.89 -11.94 -10.78
C ILE A 357 -26.27 -12.22 -11.36
N THR A 358 -27.31 -11.90 -10.61
CA THR A 358 -28.67 -11.73 -11.14
C THR A 358 -28.94 -10.23 -11.18
N PHE A 359 -29.40 -9.74 -12.32
CA PHE A 359 -29.68 -8.32 -12.51
C PHE A 359 -31.07 -8.11 -13.10
N ARG A 360 -31.60 -6.90 -12.88
CA ARG A 360 -32.87 -6.43 -13.42
C ARG A 360 -32.62 -5.17 -14.24
N THR A 361 -33.06 -5.16 -15.49
CA THR A 361 -32.93 -4.00 -16.39
C THR A 361 -33.95 -2.91 -16.03
N LEU A 362 -33.85 -1.75 -16.68
CA LEU A 362 -34.79 -0.64 -16.48
C LEU A 362 -36.21 -0.99 -16.92
N GLU A 363 -36.35 -1.87 -17.89
CA GLU A 363 -37.63 -2.41 -18.41
C GLU A 363 -38.21 -3.50 -17.48
N GLY A 364 -37.51 -3.84 -16.38
CA GLY A 364 -37.94 -4.83 -15.40
C GLY A 364 -37.61 -6.28 -15.75
N LYS A 365 -36.98 -6.54 -16.91
CA LYS A 365 -36.51 -7.89 -17.28
C LYS A 365 -35.39 -8.32 -16.35
N SER A 366 -35.46 -9.56 -15.85
CA SER A 366 -34.42 -10.14 -15.00
C SER A 366 -33.62 -11.20 -15.76
N ASP A 367 -32.29 -11.18 -15.58
CA ASP A 367 -31.39 -12.14 -16.21
C ASP A 367 -30.20 -12.47 -15.29
N LYS A 368 -29.41 -13.48 -15.66
CA LYS A 368 -28.21 -13.93 -14.95
C LYS A 368 -27.00 -13.83 -15.84
N LEU A 369 -25.90 -13.39 -15.25
CA LEU A 369 -24.62 -13.28 -15.93
C LEU A 369 -23.50 -13.82 -15.05
N LYS A 370 -22.65 -14.67 -15.62
CA LYS A 370 -21.44 -15.17 -14.99
C LYS A 370 -20.24 -14.41 -15.54
N VAL A 371 -19.42 -13.84 -14.67
CA VAL A 371 -18.26 -13.02 -15.04
C VAL A 371 -17.03 -13.39 -14.21
N ALA A 372 -15.85 -13.26 -14.80
CA ALA A 372 -14.58 -13.44 -14.12
C ALA A 372 -14.17 -12.18 -13.34
N ARG A 373 -13.43 -12.37 -12.24
CA ARG A 373 -12.74 -11.32 -11.49
C ARG A 373 -11.35 -11.11 -12.05
N ASN A 374 -11.25 -10.38 -13.15
CA ASN A 374 -10.03 -10.24 -13.94
C ASN A 374 -9.84 -8.80 -14.49
N SER A 375 -10.45 -7.80 -13.83
CA SER A 375 -10.43 -6.42 -14.33
C SER A 375 -9.02 -5.83 -14.46
N GLU A 376 -8.07 -6.28 -13.64
CA GLU A 376 -6.67 -5.84 -13.67
C GLU A 376 -5.88 -6.50 -14.80
N THR A 377 -6.26 -7.70 -15.23
CA THR A 377 -5.57 -8.44 -16.32
C THR A 377 -6.22 -8.25 -17.69
N GLN A 378 -7.44 -7.70 -17.73
CA GLN A 378 -8.20 -7.55 -18.96
C GLN A 378 -7.94 -6.19 -19.62
N ASP A 379 -7.46 -6.20 -20.87
CA ASP A 379 -7.08 -4.99 -21.62
C ASP A 379 -8.25 -4.25 -22.29
N GLU A 380 -9.50 -4.66 -22.03
CA GLU A 380 -10.65 -4.01 -22.66
C GLU A 380 -10.93 -2.59 -22.12
N LYS A 381 -11.50 -1.70 -22.94
CA LYS A 381 -11.89 -0.37 -22.46
C LYS A 381 -13.22 -0.42 -21.71
N TRP A 382 -13.38 0.45 -20.72
CA TRP A 382 -14.70 0.79 -20.19
C TRP A 382 -15.53 1.46 -21.28
N ILE A 383 -16.85 1.29 -21.28
CA ILE A 383 -17.75 2.03 -22.19
C ILE A 383 -17.57 3.54 -21.98
N TRP A 384 -17.61 3.99 -20.72
CA TRP A 384 -17.37 5.39 -20.37
C TRP A 384 -15.94 5.59 -19.89
N THR A 385 -15.13 6.27 -20.69
CA THR A 385 -13.71 6.57 -20.40
C THR A 385 -13.44 8.04 -20.04
N LYS A 386 -14.39 8.95 -20.27
CA LYS A 386 -14.19 10.37 -19.97
C LYS A 386 -14.10 10.59 -18.46
N LYS A 387 -12.90 10.96 -17.98
CA LYS A 387 -12.77 11.65 -16.69
C LYS A 387 -13.67 12.89 -16.76
N ARG A 388 -14.62 13.04 -15.84
CA ARG A 388 -15.20 14.37 -15.56
C ARG A 388 -13.99 15.29 -15.36
N ARG A 389 -13.80 16.27 -16.25
CA ARG A 389 -12.87 17.37 -15.96
C ARG A 389 -13.36 17.97 -14.66
N TRP A 390 -12.51 17.98 -13.63
CA TRP A 390 -12.76 18.77 -12.44
C TRP A 390 -12.95 20.22 -12.93
N GLN A 391 -14.19 20.69 -12.91
CA GLN A 391 -14.49 22.10 -13.05
C GLN A 391 -14.50 22.66 -11.64
N ARG A 392 -13.78 23.76 -11.41
CA ARG A 392 -13.96 24.52 -10.17
C ARG A 392 -15.41 24.97 -10.14
N SER A 393 -16.11 24.67 -9.05
CA SER A 393 -17.42 25.27 -8.81
C SER A 393 -17.25 26.79 -8.79
N GLU A 394 -17.89 27.49 -9.72
CA GLU A 394 -18.04 28.94 -9.65
C GLU A 394 -19.30 29.22 -8.85
N PHE A 395 -19.15 29.94 -7.74
CA PHE A 395 -20.29 30.54 -7.05
C PHE A 395 -20.64 31.84 -7.79
N LYS A 396 -21.88 31.93 -8.27
CA LYS A 396 -22.47 33.18 -8.75
C LYS A 396 -23.60 33.55 -7.81
N TRP A 397 -23.61 34.81 -7.38
CA TRP A 397 -24.77 35.39 -6.72
C TRP A 397 -25.92 35.37 -7.73
N LEU A 398 -27.09 34.89 -7.28
CA LEU A 398 -28.32 35.16 -7.99
C LEU A 398 -28.68 36.61 -7.66
N GLU A 399 -28.76 37.46 -8.68
CA GLU A 399 -29.35 38.77 -8.50
C GLU A 399 -30.83 38.57 -8.16
N ASP A 400 -31.29 39.28 -7.12
CA ASP A 400 -32.63 39.16 -6.55
C ASP A 400 -33.70 39.36 -7.65
N GLU A 401 -34.53 38.33 -7.89
CA GLU A 401 -35.80 38.45 -8.64
C GLU A 401 -36.96 38.82 -7.70
#